data_AF-A0A9D5RZG6-F1
#
_entry.id   AF-A0A9D5RZG6-F1
#
_cell.length_a   1.000
_cell.length_b   1.000
_cell.length_c   1.000
_cell.angle_alpha   90.00
_cell.angle_beta   90.00
_cell.angle_gamma   90.00
#
_symmetry.space_group_name_H-M   'P 1'
#
loop_
_entity.id
_entity.type
_entity.pdbx_description
1 polymer ?
#
loop_
_entity_poly.entity_id
_entity_poly.type
_entity_poly.pdbx_seq_one_letter_code
_entity_poly.pdbx_strand_id
1 'polypeptide(L)'
;MKVISIKQPWASLIIYGYKEYEFRSWKTNYRGELFIHASKSYNKKDLELFKDYNIPFDTGCIIGSVNLDECILLDKEKSDVIHNKNPYVYLHPYDSKYAWKVSNPKKTSKIYVNGRLNIWEYEKK
;
A
#
# COMPACT_ATOMS: atom_id res chain seq x y z
N MET A 1 -7.44 -15.28 3.30
CA MET A 1 -6.36 -14.48 2.66
C MET A 1 -6.24 -13.22 3.48
N LYS A 2 -5.04 -12.89 3.98
CA LYS A 2 -4.80 -11.63 4.68
C LYS A 2 -4.79 -10.48 3.69
N VAL A 3 -5.59 -9.46 3.92
CA VAL A 3 -5.74 -8.32 3.02
C VAL A 3 -5.60 -7.01 3.80
N ILE A 4 -5.00 -6.00 3.17
CA ILE A 4 -5.00 -4.62 3.66
C ILE A 4 -5.61 -3.69 2.63
N SER A 5 -6.46 -2.76 3.10
CA SER A 5 -7.06 -1.74 2.24
C SER A 5 -6.13 -0.51 2.17
N ILE A 6 -5.77 -0.10 0.96
CA ILE A 6 -4.88 1.03 0.66
C ILE A 6 -5.61 1.97 -0.30
N LYS A 7 -5.52 3.28 -0.09
CA LYS A 7 -6.10 4.26 -1.01
C LYS A 7 -5.29 4.32 -2.31
N GLN A 8 -5.95 4.67 -3.40
CA GLN A 8 -5.22 5.02 -4.62
C GLN A 8 -4.58 6.41 -4.47
N PRO A 9 -3.42 6.66 -5.12
CA PRO A 9 -2.71 5.79 -6.08
C PRO A 9 -1.78 4.74 -5.44
N TRP A 10 -1.56 4.80 -4.12
CA TRP A 10 -0.53 4.00 -3.45
C TRP A 10 -0.73 2.49 -3.57
N ALA A 11 -1.99 2.02 -3.59
CA ALA A 11 -2.29 0.61 -3.83
C ALA A 11 -1.68 0.11 -5.15
N SER A 12 -1.90 0.85 -6.24
CA SER A 12 -1.30 0.53 -7.54
C SER A 12 0.21 0.73 -7.54
N LEU A 13 0.73 1.79 -6.91
CA LEU A 13 2.19 1.99 -6.84
C LEU A 13 2.89 0.81 -6.16
N ILE A 14 2.29 0.20 -5.14
CA ILE A 14 2.82 -1.01 -4.50
C ILE A 14 2.81 -2.20 -5.47
N ILE A 15 1.66 -2.51 -6.07
CA ILE A 15 1.50 -3.69 -6.94
C ILE A 15 2.28 -3.57 -8.26
N TYR A 16 2.57 -2.35 -8.71
CA TYR A 16 3.41 -2.10 -9.89
C TYR A 16 4.89 -1.92 -9.53
N GLY A 17 5.27 -2.02 -8.26
CA GLY A 17 6.67 -2.00 -7.81
C GLY A 17 7.32 -0.62 -7.69
N TYR A 18 6.52 0.45 -7.75
CA TYR A 18 6.99 1.83 -7.55
C TYR A 18 7.09 2.25 -6.07
N LYS A 19 6.42 1.51 -5.17
CA LYS A 19 6.39 1.77 -3.73
C LYS A 19 6.67 0.51 -2.93
N GLU A 20 7.69 0.55 -2.07
CA GLU A 20 8.12 -0.58 -1.24
C GLU A 20 7.86 -0.36 0.26
N TYR A 21 7.53 0.87 0.68
CA TYR A 21 7.14 1.17 2.06
C TYR A 21 5.73 1.73 2.13
N GLU A 22 4.86 1.03 2.85
CA GLU A 22 3.51 1.48 3.19
C GLU A 22 3.50 2.12 4.57
N PHE A 23 3.01 3.36 4.69
CA PHE A 23 3.01 4.09 5.94
C PHE A 23 1.73 3.86 6.75
N ARG A 24 1.88 3.65 8.06
CA ARG A 24 0.75 3.39 8.98
C ARG A 24 0.99 4.04 10.35
N SER A 25 -0.11 4.42 11.00
CA SER A 25 -0.11 4.92 12.39
C SER A 25 0.03 3.80 13.43
N TRP A 26 -0.08 2.53 13.02
CA TRP A 26 -0.12 1.36 13.90
C TRP A 26 0.87 0.25 13.49
N LYS A 27 1.30 -0.53 14.48
CA LYS A 27 2.27 -1.63 14.32
C LYS A 27 1.58 -2.94 13.95
N THR A 28 2.26 -3.79 13.18
CA THR A 28 1.81 -5.17 12.95
C THR A 28 2.93 -6.17 13.19
N ASN A 29 2.58 -7.30 13.81
CA ASN A 29 3.47 -8.47 13.93
C ASN A 29 3.31 -9.44 12.77
N TYR A 30 2.34 -9.23 11.87
CA TYR A 30 2.12 -10.09 10.72
C TYR A 30 3.29 -9.99 9.74
N ARG A 31 3.72 -11.13 9.19
CA ARG A 31 4.72 -11.27 8.13
C ARG A 31 4.28 -12.35 7.15
N GLY A 32 4.65 -12.20 5.89
CA GLY A 32 4.25 -13.10 4.81
C GLY A 32 3.27 -12.46 3.82
N GLU A 33 2.55 -13.29 3.08
CA GLU A 33 1.73 -12.83 1.95
C GLU A 33 0.56 -11.94 2.38
N LEU A 34 0.53 -10.73 1.84
CA LEU A 34 -0.48 -9.73 2.11
C LEU A 34 -1.10 -9.26 0.79
N PHE A 35 -2.41 -9.44 0.66
CA PHE A 35 -3.15 -8.95 -0.50
C PHE A 35 -3.44 -7.46 -0.36
N ILE A 36 -3.33 -6.74 -1.48
CA ILE A 36 -3.59 -5.31 -1.56
C ILE A 36 -4.97 -5.09 -2.15
N HIS A 37 -5.86 -4.54 -1.32
CA HIS A 37 -7.15 -4.01 -1.73
C HIS A 37 -7.04 -2.52 -2.03
N ALA A 38 -7.46 -2.12 -3.22
CA ALA A 38 -7.59 -0.72 -3.59
C ALA A 38 -8.93 -0.17 -3.07
N SER A 39 -8.86 0.77 -2.13
CA SER A 39 -10.03 1.37 -1.49
C SER A 39 -10.93 2.12 -2.48
N LYS A 40 -12.22 2.20 -2.17
CA LYS A 40 -13.19 3.03 -2.92
C LYS A 40 -12.96 4.53 -2.71
N SER A 41 -12.41 4.91 -1.56
CA SER A 41 -12.10 6.31 -1.25
C SER A 41 -10.67 6.63 -1.70
N TYR A 42 -10.52 7.71 -2.46
CA TYR A 42 -9.25 8.26 -2.92
C TYR A 42 -9.37 9.77 -3.13
N ASN A 43 -8.25 10.45 -3.28
CA ASN A 43 -8.19 11.87 -3.62
C ASN A 43 -7.76 12.02 -5.08
N LYS A 44 -8.52 12.78 -5.88
CA LYS A 44 -8.26 12.95 -7.32
C LYS A 44 -6.90 13.60 -7.59
N LYS A 45 -6.48 14.56 -6.74
CA LYS A 45 -5.18 15.23 -6.89
C LYS A 45 -4.01 14.25 -6.75
N ASP A 46 -4.15 13.26 -5.87
CA ASP A 46 -3.12 12.25 -5.69
C ASP A 46 -3.01 11.36 -6.94
N LEU A 47 -4.12 11.04 -7.63
CA LEU A 47 -4.07 10.32 -8.90
C LEU A 47 -3.39 11.13 -10.01
N GLU A 48 -3.69 12.43 -10.10
CA GLU A 48 -3.13 13.32 -11.12
C GLU A 48 -1.60 13.38 -11.05
N LEU A 49 -1.01 13.31 -9.85
CA LEU A 49 0.44 13.30 -9.63
C LEU A 49 1.15 12.11 -10.28
N PHE A 50 0.45 10.99 -10.45
CA PHE A 50 1.02 9.74 -11.00
C PHE A 50 0.36 9.32 -12.32
N LYS A 51 -0.37 10.22 -13.00
CA LYS A 51 -1.04 9.92 -14.27
C LYS A 51 -0.06 9.42 -15.35
N ASP A 52 1.17 9.95 -15.34
CA ASP A 52 2.19 9.66 -16.36
C ASP A 52 2.86 8.29 -16.14
N TYR A 53 2.55 7.60 -15.03
CA TYR A 53 3.03 6.23 -14.80
C TYR A 53 2.27 5.21 -15.68
N ASN A 54 1.15 5.60 -16.29
CA ASN A 54 0.34 4.78 -17.19
C ASN A 54 -0.06 3.41 -16.57
N ILE A 55 -0.46 3.44 -15.30
CA ILE A 55 -0.96 2.27 -14.56
C ILE A 55 -2.43 2.45 -14.16
N PRO A 56 -3.22 1.37 -14.07
CA PRO A 56 -4.62 1.47 -13.65
C PRO A 56 -4.74 1.81 -12.17
N PHE A 57 -5.72 2.66 -11.84
CA PHE A 57 -6.12 3.02 -10.48
C PHE A 57 -7.50 2.45 -10.15
N ASP A 58 -7.63 1.13 -10.23
CA ASP A 58 -8.86 0.43 -9.87
C ASP A 58 -9.26 0.67 -8.42
N THR A 59 -10.56 0.60 -8.13
CA THR A 59 -11.08 0.81 -6.77
C THR A 59 -12.07 -0.29 -6.39
N GLY A 60 -12.25 -0.52 -5.09
CA GLY A 60 -13.19 -1.52 -4.57
C GLY A 60 -12.83 -2.97 -4.91
N CYS A 61 -11.56 -3.28 -5.12
CA CYS A 61 -11.11 -4.64 -5.46
C CYS A 61 -9.72 -4.96 -4.92
N ILE A 62 -9.46 -6.25 -4.75
CA ILE A 62 -8.10 -6.78 -4.55
C ILE A 62 -7.42 -6.82 -5.92
N ILE A 63 -6.24 -6.23 -6.02
CA ILE A 63 -5.50 -6.02 -7.28
C ILE A 63 -4.18 -6.81 -7.35
N GLY A 64 -3.72 -7.35 -6.23
CA GLY A 64 -2.50 -8.16 -6.17
C GLY A 64 -2.12 -8.56 -4.75
N SER A 65 -0.96 -9.19 -4.62
CA SER A 65 -0.32 -9.49 -3.33
C SER A 65 1.13 -9.02 -3.30
N VAL A 66 1.65 -8.89 -2.09
CA VAL A 66 3.06 -8.63 -1.77
C VAL A 66 3.46 -9.53 -0.59
N ASN A 67 4.73 -9.62 -0.29
CA ASN A 67 5.21 -10.07 1.01
C ASN A 67 5.34 -8.87 1.94
N LEU A 68 4.80 -8.95 3.16
CA LEU A 68 5.11 -8.02 4.24
C LEU A 68 6.32 -8.54 5.01
N ASP A 69 7.47 -7.88 4.83
CA ASP A 69 8.76 -8.35 5.33
C ASP A 69 9.10 -7.74 6.70
N GLU A 70 8.85 -6.45 6.87
CA GLU A 70 9.25 -5.71 8.05
C GLU A 70 8.23 -4.63 8.42
N CYS A 71 8.11 -4.33 9.72
CA CYS A 71 7.34 -3.21 10.25
C CYS A 71 8.30 -2.34 11.06
N ILE A 72 8.76 -1.26 10.46
CA ILE A 72 9.83 -0.41 10.95
C ILE A 72 9.22 0.75 11.73
N LEU A 73 9.63 0.96 12.98
CA LEU A 73 9.32 2.18 13.72
C LEU A 73 10.12 3.35 13.13
N LEU A 74 9.42 4.40 12.73
CA LEU A 74 10.01 5.57 12.09
C LEU A 74 10.57 6.53 13.15
N ASP A 75 11.84 6.89 12.95
CA ASP A 75 12.48 8.07 13.51
C ASP A 75 12.82 9.03 12.37
N LYS A 76 13.44 10.17 12.68
CA LYS A 76 13.81 11.18 11.67
C LYS A 76 14.74 10.60 10.60
N GLU A 77 15.77 9.87 11.00
CA GLU A 77 16.77 9.32 10.08
C GLU A 77 16.15 8.32 9.09
N LYS A 78 15.38 7.34 9.58
CA LYS A 78 14.70 6.37 8.71
C LYS A 78 13.67 7.02 7.81
N SER A 79 12.98 8.04 8.33
CA SER A 79 12.01 8.82 7.56
C SER A 79 12.68 9.54 6.40
N ASP A 80 13.80 10.21 6.65
CA ASP A 80 14.57 10.93 5.63
C ASP A 80 15.12 9.96 4.57
N VAL A 81 15.65 8.80 4.99
CA VAL A 81 16.13 7.76 4.08
C VAL A 81 15.02 7.28 3.15
N ILE A 82 13.83 6.96 3.68
CA ILE A 82 12.70 6.50 2.85
C ILE A 82 12.20 7.62 1.95
N HIS A 83 12.06 8.84 2.48
CA HIS A 83 11.62 10.02 1.72
C HIS A 83 12.53 10.29 0.51
N ASN A 84 13.84 10.25 0.72
CA ASN A 84 14.84 10.52 -0.31
C ASN A 84 14.88 9.48 -1.43
N LYS A 85 14.31 8.27 -1.24
CA LYS A 85 14.18 7.28 -2.33
C LYS A 85 13.26 7.77 -3.44
N ASN A 86 12.16 8.43 -3.07
CA ASN A 86 11.24 9.07 -4.00
C ASN A 86 10.32 10.03 -3.22
N PRO A 87 10.63 11.34 -3.21
CA PRO A 87 9.89 12.32 -2.42
C PRO A 87 8.39 12.40 -2.75
N TYR A 88 8.00 12.09 -3.98
CA TYR A 88 6.59 12.10 -4.41
C TYR A 88 5.83 10.87 -3.89
N VAL A 89 6.44 9.68 -3.96
CA VAL A 89 5.83 8.42 -3.49
C VAL A 89 5.80 8.32 -1.96
N TYR A 90 6.78 8.93 -1.31
CA TYR A 90 6.99 8.93 0.13
C TYR A 90 6.80 10.32 0.74
N LEU A 91 5.77 11.04 0.30
CA LEU A 91 5.20 12.16 1.05
C LEU A 91 4.83 11.65 2.44
N HIS A 92 5.50 12.17 3.47
CA HIS A 92 5.38 11.64 4.83
C HIS A 92 4.06 12.11 5.46
N PRO A 93 3.10 11.21 5.73
CA PRO A 93 1.85 11.62 6.38
C PRO A 93 2.14 11.97 7.83
N TYR A 94 1.64 13.12 8.29
CA TYR A 94 1.88 13.65 9.64
C TYR A 94 1.57 12.66 10.79
N ASP A 95 0.74 11.65 10.56
CA ASP A 95 0.28 10.67 11.56
C ASP A 95 0.97 9.29 11.47
N SER A 96 1.89 9.11 10.53
CA SER A 96 2.53 7.81 10.28
C SER A 96 3.70 7.56 11.23
N LYS A 97 3.59 6.48 12.00
CA LYS A 97 4.61 6.05 12.98
C LYS A 97 5.44 4.86 12.49
N TYR A 98 4.91 4.11 11.53
CA TYR A 98 5.52 2.88 11.04
C TYR A 98 5.60 2.87 9.52
N ALA A 99 6.69 2.33 9.00
CA ALA A 99 6.84 1.95 7.59
C ALA A 99 6.83 0.44 7.47
N TRP A 100 5.87 -0.09 6.73
CA TRP A 100 5.75 -1.49 6.42
C TRP A 100 6.49 -1.75 5.12
N LYS A 101 7.62 -2.45 5.20
CA LYS A 101 8.41 -2.83 4.03
C LYS A 101 7.76 -4.03 3.36
N VAL A 102 7.47 -3.88 2.08
CA VAL A 102 6.84 -4.91 1.26
C VAL A 102 7.72 -5.25 0.06
N SER A 103 7.68 -6.52 -0.36
CA SER A 103 8.44 -7.02 -1.50
C SER A 103 7.62 -7.97 -2.36
N ASN A 104 8.19 -8.41 -3.48
CA ASN A 104 7.62 -9.41 -4.38
C ASN A 104 6.17 -9.09 -4.83
N PRO A 105 5.92 -7.91 -5.42
CA PRO A 105 4.59 -7.56 -5.89
C PRO A 105 4.13 -8.49 -7.01
N LYS A 106 2.94 -9.07 -6.85
CA LYS A 106 2.29 -9.96 -7.80
C LYS A 106 0.90 -9.44 -8.14
N LYS A 107 0.67 -9.16 -9.41
CA LYS A 107 -0.66 -8.79 -9.93
C LYS A 107 -1.57 -10.02 -9.92
N THR A 108 -2.86 -9.81 -9.69
CA THR A 108 -3.88 -10.85 -9.81
C THR A 108 -5.08 -10.35 -10.60
N SER A 109 -5.96 -11.26 -11.02
CA SER A 109 -7.28 -10.88 -11.53
C SER A 109 -8.03 -10.08 -10.48
N LYS A 110 -8.71 -9.00 -10.88
CA LYS A 110 -9.43 -8.13 -9.94
C LYS A 110 -10.52 -8.92 -9.20
N ILE A 111 -10.48 -8.91 -7.88
CA ILE A 111 -11.52 -9.51 -7.03
C ILE A 111 -12.30 -8.36 -6.38
N TYR A 112 -13.51 -8.08 -6.89
CA TYR A 112 -14.36 -7.01 -6.38
C TYR A 112 -14.94 -7.37 -5.03
N VAL A 113 -14.63 -6.56 -4.01
CA VAL A 113 -15.05 -6.76 -2.62
C VAL A 113 -14.96 -5.44 -1.86
N ASN A 114 -15.84 -5.25 -0.87
CA ASN A 114 -15.74 -4.08 0.00
C ASN A 114 -14.51 -4.21 0.92
N GLY A 115 -13.71 -3.14 0.99
CA GLY A 115 -12.57 -3.07 1.90
C GLY A 115 -13.01 -3.01 3.36
N ARG A 116 -12.10 -3.40 4.25
CA ARG A 116 -12.28 -3.33 5.70
C ARG A 116 -11.09 -2.66 6.37
N LEU A 117 -11.28 -2.23 7.61
CA LEU A 117 -10.21 -1.69 8.46
C LEU A 117 -9.27 -2.81 8.91
N ASN A 118 -8.06 -2.40 9.34
CA ASN A 118 -6.97 -3.29 9.76
C ASN A 118 -6.57 -4.30 8.67
N ILE A 119 -5.69 -5.24 9.01
CA ILE A 119 -5.51 -6.43 8.20
C ILE A 119 -6.73 -7.32 8.43
N TRP A 120 -7.43 -7.68 7.36
CA TRP A 120 -8.67 -8.45 7.41
C TRP A 120 -8.56 -9.76 6.62
N GLU A 121 -9.44 -10.70 6.93
CA GLU A 121 -9.52 -11.98 6.21
C GLU A 121 -10.53 -11.90 5.08
N TYR A 122 -10.09 -12.29 3.89
CA TYR A 122 -10.93 -12.59 2.74
C TYR A 122 -10.98 -14.10 2.52
N GLU A 123 -12.18 -14.66 2.57
CA GLU A 123 -12.46 -16.03 2.17
C GLU A 123 -12.99 -16.01 0.73
N LYS A 124 -12.27 -16.67 -0.17
CA LYS A 124 -12.72 -16.86 -1.54
C LYS A 124 -13.87 -17.86 -1.50
N LYS A 125 -15.09 -17.39 -1.77
CA LYS A 125 -16.25 -18.25 -1.98
C LYS A 125 -16.14 -18.99 -3.31
#